data_AF-A0A7S1E7E4-F1
#
_entry.id   AF-A0A7S1E7E4-F1
#
_cell.length_a   1.000
_cell.length_b   1.000
_cell.length_c   1.000
_cell.angle_alpha   90.00
_cell.angle_beta   90.00
_cell.angle_gamma   90.00
#
_symmetry.space_group_name_H-M   'P 1'
#
loop_
_entity.id
_entity.type
_entity.pdbx_description
1 polymer ?
#
loop_
_entity_poly.entity_id
_entity_poly.type
_entity_poly.pdbx_seq_one_letter_code
_entity_poly.pdbx_strand_id
1 'polypeptide(L)'
;RGLVRDPEVGCESPIEHKHRKLARSLHRAVIDRELKPDVQERKQIDALLQAPWDWADLTGAKMNAEQRELLWRYRFALTKDKKALVKFLTCVDWTDKQEVAQAVDLIGEWEQQVTLDVNDALQLLSANFGHARVSDAAVKCLSKADDGELVDYLLQLVQSVRYEASGKDEDSLLNFLIGRALENQEIANYLHWYVHCQQLV
;
A
#
# COMPACT_ATOMS: atom_id res chain seq x y z
N ARG A 1 -11.67 33.65 18.51
CA ARG A 1 -11.16 33.60 17.11
C ARG A 1 -11.47 32.21 16.58
N GLY A 2 -12.51 32.07 15.75
CA GLY A 2 -12.86 30.78 15.15
C GLY A 2 -11.79 30.40 14.13
N LEU A 3 -11.18 29.23 14.31
CA LEU A 3 -10.38 28.59 13.27
C LEU A 3 -11.36 28.20 12.16
N VAL A 4 -11.42 29.00 11.10
CA VAL A 4 -12.08 28.61 9.86
C VAL A 4 -11.28 27.42 9.35
N ARG A 5 -11.83 26.20 9.49
CA ARG A 5 -11.27 25.02 8.82
C ARG A 5 -11.39 25.28 7.33
N ASP A 6 -10.25 25.45 6.70
CA ASP A 6 -10.16 25.56 5.25
C ASP A 6 -10.61 24.22 4.64
N PRO A 7 -11.71 24.20 3.87
CA PRO A 7 -12.25 22.98 3.28
C PRO A 7 -11.34 22.40 2.18
N GLU A 8 -10.30 23.10 1.76
CA GLU A 8 -9.34 22.63 0.75
C GLU A 8 -8.16 21.85 1.36
N VAL A 9 -8.03 21.82 2.70
CA VAL A 9 -7.00 21.04 3.41
C VAL A 9 -7.29 19.54 3.24
N GLY A 10 -6.61 18.93 2.27
CA GLY A 10 -6.72 17.50 1.95
C GLY A 10 -7.07 17.21 0.49
N CYS A 11 -7.53 18.21 -0.27
CA CYS A 11 -7.75 18.11 -1.70
C CYS A 11 -6.44 18.33 -2.46
N GLU A 12 -6.07 17.39 -3.33
CA GLU A 12 -4.88 17.54 -4.18
C GLU A 12 -5.07 18.73 -5.13
N SER A 13 -4.16 19.69 -5.11
CA SER A 13 -4.29 20.90 -5.92
C SER A 13 -4.23 20.57 -7.42
N PRO A 14 -5.10 21.15 -8.28
CA PRO A 14 -5.04 20.94 -9.72
C PRO A 14 -3.68 21.33 -10.33
N ILE A 15 -2.97 22.28 -9.72
CA ILE A 15 -1.64 22.71 -10.13
C ILE A 15 -0.62 21.62 -9.81
N GLU A 16 -0.67 21.05 -8.60
CA GLU A 16 0.19 19.94 -8.20
C GLU A 16 -0.02 18.71 -9.07
N HIS A 17 -1.27 18.39 -9.39
CA HIS A 17 -1.61 17.29 -10.29
C HIS A 17 -0.99 17.48 -11.69
N LYS A 18 -1.10 18.69 -12.25
CA LYS A 18 -0.48 19.04 -13.55
C LYS A 18 1.04 18.99 -13.48
N HIS A 19 1.64 19.57 -12.44
CA HIS A 19 3.09 19.57 -12.25
C HIS A 19 3.63 18.14 -12.16
N ARG A 20 2.96 17.28 -11.39
CA ARG A 20 3.31 15.86 -11.26
C ARG A 20 3.24 15.13 -12.59
N LYS A 21 2.17 15.31 -13.37
CA LYS A 21 2.05 14.69 -14.70
C LYS A 21 3.16 15.13 -15.64
N LEU A 22 3.54 16.41 -15.62
CA LEU A 22 4.63 16.93 -16.42
C LEU A 22 5.98 16.35 -15.98
N ALA A 23 6.29 16.39 -14.68
CA ALA A 23 7.51 15.83 -14.11
C ALA A 23 7.66 14.33 -14.45
N ARG A 24 6.57 13.57 -14.33
CA ARG A 24 6.57 12.14 -14.67
C ARG A 24 6.65 11.88 -16.17
N SER A 25 6.02 12.71 -16.99
CA SER A 25 6.13 12.61 -18.46
C SER A 25 7.57 12.80 -18.95
N LEU A 26 8.34 13.68 -18.31
CA LEU A 26 9.77 13.88 -18.63
C LEU A 26 10.60 12.63 -18.31
N HIS A 27 10.31 11.96 -17.20
CA HIS A 27 10.99 10.73 -16.78
C HIS A 27 10.58 9.47 -17.57
N ARG A 28 9.57 9.53 -18.46
CA ARG A 28 9.15 8.39 -19.30
C ARG A 28 10.14 8.04 -20.40
N ALA A 29 10.97 8.99 -20.85
CA ALA A 29 11.85 8.81 -21.99
C ALA A 29 13.19 8.12 -21.65
N VAL A 30 13.64 8.19 -20.40
CA VAL A 30 14.91 7.59 -19.94
C VAL A 30 14.68 6.92 -18.59
N ILE A 31 14.65 5.58 -18.58
CA ILE A 31 14.56 4.79 -17.36
C ILE A 31 15.96 4.30 -17.00
N ASP A 32 16.62 4.97 -16.06
CA ASP A 32 17.88 4.51 -15.49
C ASP A 32 17.60 3.63 -14.25
N ARG A 33 17.79 2.30 -14.42
CA ARG A 33 17.58 1.32 -13.34
C ARG A 33 18.73 1.32 -12.32
N GLU A 34 19.89 1.87 -12.66
CA GLU A 34 21.07 1.90 -11.81
C GLU A 34 21.23 3.24 -11.08
N LEU A 35 20.29 4.16 -11.27
CA LEU A 35 20.28 5.47 -10.63
C LEU A 35 20.31 5.33 -9.10
N LYS A 36 21.36 5.88 -8.49
CA LYS A 36 21.57 5.88 -7.04
C LYS A 36 21.37 7.28 -6.47
N PRO A 37 20.69 7.42 -5.33
CA PRO A 37 20.52 8.71 -4.68
C PRO A 37 21.86 9.25 -4.17
N ASP A 38 22.04 10.57 -4.22
CA ASP A 38 23.13 11.24 -3.51
C ASP A 38 22.96 11.10 -1.98
N VAL A 39 24.01 11.41 -1.22
CA VAL A 39 24.01 11.37 0.25
C VAL A 39 22.85 12.18 0.84
N GLN A 40 22.52 13.34 0.28
CA GLN A 40 21.40 14.15 0.79
C GLN A 40 20.04 13.51 0.49
N GLU A 41 19.84 13.06 -0.74
CA GLU A 41 18.61 12.40 -1.18
C GLU A 41 18.40 11.08 -0.45
N ARG A 42 19.48 10.35 -0.17
CA ARG A 42 19.43 9.12 0.62
C ARG A 42 18.96 9.39 2.03
N LYS A 43 19.48 10.43 2.69
CA LYS A 43 19.00 10.84 4.02
C LYS A 43 17.53 11.23 4.01
N GLN A 44 17.07 11.91 2.96
CA GLN A 44 15.65 12.26 2.81
C GLN A 44 14.78 11.02 2.63
N ILE A 45 15.18 10.08 1.76
CA ILE A 45 14.50 8.80 1.58
C ILE A 45 14.44 8.04 2.90
N ASP A 46 15.57 7.88 3.59
CA ASP A 46 15.62 7.14 4.86
C ASP A 46 14.70 7.79 5.90
N ALA A 47 14.65 9.13 5.97
CA ALA A 47 13.72 9.85 6.85
C ALA A 47 12.23 9.58 6.49
N LEU A 48 11.90 9.51 5.20
CA LEU A 48 10.54 9.17 4.74
C LEU A 48 10.15 7.73 5.07
N LEU A 49 11.11 6.79 4.97
CA LEU A 49 10.88 5.39 5.29
C LEU A 49 10.71 5.13 6.78
N GLN A 50 11.36 5.93 7.64
CA GLN A 50 11.19 5.82 9.09
C GLN A 50 9.97 6.60 9.61
N ALA A 51 9.38 7.48 8.80
CA ALA A 51 8.21 8.24 9.22
C ALA A 51 7.00 7.32 9.48
N PRO A 52 6.22 7.57 10.55
CA PRO A 52 4.98 6.85 10.82
C PRO A 52 4.05 6.76 9.61
N TRP A 53 3.29 5.67 9.54
CA TRP A 53 2.36 5.43 8.43
C TRP A 53 1.10 6.27 8.50
N ASP A 54 0.73 6.77 9.68
CA ASP A 54 -0.41 7.65 9.92
C ASP A 54 -0.13 9.12 9.56
N TRP A 55 1.10 9.42 9.11
CA TRP A 55 1.59 10.76 8.75
C TRP A 55 1.32 11.81 9.85
N ALA A 56 1.06 11.36 11.09
CA ALA A 56 0.47 12.20 12.14
C ALA A 56 1.42 13.30 12.62
N ASP A 57 2.73 13.04 12.57
CA ASP A 57 3.77 14.00 12.92
C ASP A 57 4.17 14.95 11.77
N LEU A 58 3.61 14.78 10.57
CA LEU A 58 3.82 15.66 9.42
C LEU A 58 2.49 16.33 9.02
N THR A 59 1.96 17.18 9.91
CA THR A 59 0.95 18.20 9.59
C THR A 59 -0.30 17.70 8.85
N GLY A 60 -0.78 16.48 9.11
CA GLY A 60 -2.02 15.95 8.52
C GLY A 60 -2.05 15.96 6.98
N ALA A 61 -0.90 16.16 6.34
CA ALA A 61 -0.76 16.28 4.90
C ALA A 61 -0.18 14.97 4.39
N LYS A 62 -1.02 14.20 3.69
CA LYS A 62 -0.62 13.09 2.81
C LYS A 62 0.69 13.47 2.10
N MET A 63 1.70 12.59 2.13
CA MET A 63 3.05 12.76 1.54
C MET A 63 3.08 13.77 0.38
N ASN A 64 3.92 14.81 0.49
CA ASN A 64 3.89 15.95 -0.43
C ASN A 64 4.37 15.56 -1.85
N ALA A 65 4.14 16.42 -2.84
CA ALA A 65 4.47 16.11 -4.24
C ALA A 65 5.95 15.81 -4.47
N GLU A 66 6.86 16.55 -3.82
CA GLU A 66 8.31 16.37 -3.93
C GLU A 66 8.78 15.03 -3.35
N GLN A 67 8.24 14.63 -2.19
CA GLN A 67 8.53 13.34 -1.57
C GLN A 67 8.03 12.18 -2.43
N ARG A 68 6.83 12.31 -3.03
CA ARG A 68 6.30 11.32 -3.98
C ARG A 68 7.20 11.21 -5.21
N GLU A 69 7.66 12.33 -5.74
CA GLU A 69 8.56 12.35 -6.90
C GLU A 69 9.93 11.75 -6.57
N LEU A 70 10.46 12.02 -5.38
CA LEU A 70 11.72 11.46 -4.90
C LEU A 70 11.66 9.92 -4.83
N LEU A 71 10.60 9.36 -4.21
CA LEU A 71 10.40 7.91 -4.15
C LEU A 71 10.19 7.30 -5.53
N TRP A 72 9.42 7.97 -6.41
CA TRP A 72 9.19 7.49 -7.76
C TRP A 72 10.47 7.49 -8.61
N ARG A 73 11.32 8.52 -8.48
CA ARG A 73 12.60 8.62 -9.19
C ARG A 73 13.54 7.48 -8.81
N TYR A 74 13.63 7.13 -7.54
CA TYR A 74 14.52 6.07 -7.03
C TYR A 74 13.85 4.70 -6.88
N ARG A 75 12.69 4.47 -7.51
CA ARG A 75 11.87 3.25 -7.36
C ARG A 75 12.63 1.92 -7.50
N PHE A 76 13.57 1.83 -8.44
CA PHE A 76 14.38 0.60 -8.63
C PHE A 76 15.42 0.37 -7.54
N ALA A 77 15.94 1.43 -6.91
CA ALA A 77 16.88 1.31 -5.80
C ALA A 77 16.15 0.89 -4.50
N LEU A 78 14.87 1.22 -4.38
CA LEU A 78 14.01 0.95 -3.23
C LEU A 78 13.49 -0.50 -3.18
N THR A 79 13.59 -1.28 -4.26
CA THR A 79 13.14 -2.69 -4.31
C THR A 79 13.80 -3.60 -3.27
N LYS A 80 14.98 -3.19 -2.78
CA LYS A 80 15.75 -3.91 -1.76
C LYS A 80 15.30 -3.63 -0.32
N ASP A 81 14.52 -2.57 -0.10
CA ASP A 81 14.07 -2.18 1.23
C ASP A 81 12.60 -2.56 1.44
N LYS A 82 12.35 -3.36 2.47
CA LYS A 82 11.00 -3.83 2.81
C LYS A 82 10.07 -2.71 3.24
N LYS A 83 10.60 -1.74 3.97
CA LYS A 83 9.83 -0.60 4.49
C LYS A 83 9.42 0.37 3.36
N ALA A 84 10.08 0.26 2.21
CA ALA A 84 9.82 1.13 1.08
C ALA A 84 8.59 0.75 0.28
N LEU A 85 8.16 -0.53 0.27
CA LEU A 85 7.05 -0.96 -0.58
C LEU A 85 5.77 -0.17 -0.27
N VAL A 86 5.34 -0.17 0.99
CA VAL A 86 4.08 0.48 1.37
C VAL A 86 4.14 1.98 1.08
N LYS A 87 5.25 2.64 1.43
CA LYS A 87 5.46 4.07 1.14
C LYS A 87 5.49 4.35 -0.36
N PHE A 88 6.16 3.51 -1.15
CA PHE A 88 6.18 3.62 -2.61
C PHE A 88 4.77 3.50 -3.19
N LEU A 89 3.97 2.53 -2.76
CA LEU A 89 2.60 2.34 -3.28
C LEU A 89 1.69 3.53 -2.97
N THR A 90 1.93 4.29 -1.90
CA THR A 90 1.22 5.55 -1.64
C THR A 90 1.60 6.70 -2.59
N CYS A 91 2.74 6.60 -3.28
CA CYS A 91 3.21 7.62 -4.23
C CYS A 91 2.66 7.42 -5.65
N VAL A 92 2.25 6.19 -5.99
CA VAL A 92 1.78 5.82 -7.33
C VAL A 92 0.45 6.49 -7.66
N ASP A 93 0.32 7.04 -8.88
CA ASP A 93 -1.00 7.45 -9.37
C ASP A 93 -1.71 6.26 -10.04
N TRP A 94 -2.60 5.63 -9.29
CA TRP A 94 -3.37 4.47 -9.74
C TRP A 94 -4.39 4.79 -10.84
N THR A 95 -4.56 6.06 -11.21
CA THR A 95 -5.39 6.47 -12.36
C THR A 95 -4.61 6.46 -13.69
N ASP A 96 -3.27 6.49 -13.63
CA ASP A 96 -2.42 6.47 -14.82
C ASP A 96 -1.99 5.04 -15.17
N LYS A 97 -2.51 4.51 -16.27
CA LYS A 97 -2.26 3.14 -16.74
C LYS A 97 -0.77 2.82 -16.89
N GLN A 98 0.07 3.79 -17.29
CA GLN A 98 1.50 3.54 -17.47
C GLN A 98 2.23 3.41 -16.13
N GLU A 99 1.85 4.22 -15.15
CA GLU A 99 2.40 4.11 -13.80
C GLU A 99 1.94 2.85 -13.10
N VAL A 100 0.65 2.51 -13.25
CA VAL A 100 0.09 1.27 -12.72
C VAL A 100 0.86 0.07 -13.27
N ALA A 101 1.12 0.01 -14.57
CA ALA A 101 1.90 -1.07 -15.17
C ALA A 101 3.31 -1.19 -14.54
N GLN A 102 4.04 -0.07 -14.40
CA GLN A 102 5.37 -0.09 -13.77
C GLN A 102 5.32 -0.47 -12.29
N ALA A 103 4.31 0.01 -11.55
CA ALA A 103 4.14 -0.34 -10.15
C ALA A 103 3.84 -1.83 -9.97
N VAL A 104 2.98 -2.40 -10.83
CA VAL A 104 2.66 -3.84 -10.85
C VAL A 104 3.91 -4.69 -11.11
N ASP A 105 4.74 -4.32 -12.09
CA ASP A 105 6.00 -5.01 -12.37
C ASP A 105 6.94 -4.95 -11.16
N LEU A 106 7.08 -3.78 -10.55
CA LEU A 106 7.93 -3.59 -9.38
C LEU A 106 7.43 -4.35 -8.14
N ILE A 107 6.11 -4.45 -7.92
CA ILE A 107 5.55 -5.30 -6.85
C ILE A 107 6.04 -6.74 -7.02
N GLY A 108 6.06 -7.25 -8.25
CA GLY A 108 6.63 -8.56 -8.55
C GLY A 108 8.12 -8.69 -8.20
N GLU A 109 8.91 -7.64 -8.44
CA GLU A 109 10.32 -7.60 -8.02
C GLU A 109 10.46 -7.57 -6.48
N TRP A 110 9.66 -6.76 -5.78
CA TRP A 110 9.64 -6.69 -4.31
C TRP A 110 9.29 -8.04 -3.68
N GLU A 111 8.28 -8.75 -4.19
CA GLU A 111 7.90 -10.08 -3.69
C GLU A 111 9.02 -11.12 -3.79
N GLN A 112 9.92 -10.98 -4.75
CA GLN A 112 11.05 -11.89 -4.94
C GLN A 112 12.23 -11.54 -4.04
N GLN A 113 12.43 -10.25 -3.75
CA GLN A 113 13.61 -9.78 -3.01
C GLN A 113 13.36 -9.66 -1.51
N VAL A 114 12.11 -9.48 -1.09
CA VAL A 114 11.74 -9.13 0.27
C VAL A 114 10.62 -10.02 0.77
N THR A 115 10.72 -10.45 2.04
CA THR A 115 9.58 -10.99 2.78
C THR A 115 8.96 -9.87 3.59
N LEU A 116 7.73 -9.50 3.23
CA LEU A 116 6.91 -8.56 3.99
C LEU A 116 6.51 -9.18 5.33
N ASP A 117 6.24 -8.35 6.32
CA ASP A 117 5.62 -8.81 7.57
C ASP A 117 4.09 -8.68 7.50
N VAL A 118 3.41 -9.36 8.42
CA VAL A 118 1.94 -9.38 8.46
C VAL A 118 1.37 -7.97 8.68
N ASN A 119 2.05 -7.12 9.45
CA ASN A 119 1.62 -5.76 9.71
C ASN A 119 1.65 -4.89 8.43
N ASP A 120 2.73 -4.97 7.66
CA ASP A 120 2.84 -4.31 6.35
C ASP A 120 1.76 -4.84 5.38
N ALA A 121 1.50 -6.16 5.38
CA ALA A 121 0.46 -6.76 4.56
C ALA A 121 -0.95 -6.24 4.94
N LEU A 122 -1.26 -6.12 6.23
CA LEU A 122 -2.52 -5.52 6.71
C LEU A 122 -2.66 -4.07 6.25
N GLN A 123 -1.57 -3.31 6.23
CA GLN A 123 -1.60 -1.94 5.74
C GLN A 123 -1.94 -1.89 4.24
N LEU A 124 -1.41 -2.83 3.44
CA LEU A 124 -1.72 -2.95 2.02
C LEU A 124 -3.17 -3.34 1.74
N LEU A 125 -3.85 -3.98 2.69
CA LEU A 125 -5.27 -4.34 2.60
C LEU A 125 -6.22 -3.25 3.13
N SER A 126 -5.67 -2.10 3.55
CA SER A 126 -6.49 -0.97 4.01
C SER A 126 -7.17 -0.24 2.84
N ALA A 127 -8.21 0.54 3.14
CA ALA A 127 -8.95 1.38 2.18
C ALA A 127 -8.09 2.34 1.33
N ASN A 128 -6.81 2.55 1.69
CA ASN A 128 -5.89 3.39 0.94
C ASN A 128 -5.39 2.73 -0.35
N PHE A 129 -5.50 1.41 -0.46
CA PHE A 129 -5.07 0.63 -1.62
C PHE A 129 -6.26 -0.18 -2.13
N GLY A 130 -6.65 0.04 -3.39
CA GLY A 130 -7.81 -0.62 -4.00
C GLY A 130 -7.48 -1.40 -5.26
N HIS A 131 -6.20 -1.68 -5.53
CA HIS A 131 -5.77 -2.35 -6.75
C HIS A 131 -5.53 -3.84 -6.48
N ALA A 132 -6.18 -4.73 -7.24
CA ALA A 132 -6.15 -6.19 -7.03
C ALA A 132 -4.74 -6.77 -6.85
N ARG A 133 -3.77 -6.33 -7.67
CA ARG A 133 -2.37 -6.76 -7.55
C ARG A 133 -1.73 -6.47 -6.17
N VAL A 134 -2.13 -5.38 -5.52
CA VAL A 134 -1.63 -5.04 -4.17
C VAL A 134 -2.22 -5.99 -3.14
N SER A 135 -3.51 -6.30 -3.27
CA SER A 135 -4.19 -7.32 -2.45
C SER A 135 -3.56 -8.70 -2.62
N ASP A 136 -3.29 -9.13 -3.86
CA ASP A 136 -2.62 -10.41 -4.14
C ASP A 136 -1.25 -10.51 -3.45
N ALA A 137 -0.46 -9.43 -3.50
CA ALA A 137 0.85 -9.39 -2.87
C ALA A 137 0.75 -9.50 -1.34
N ALA A 138 -0.24 -8.81 -0.75
CA ALA A 138 -0.53 -8.90 0.67
C ALA A 138 -0.99 -10.31 1.07
N VAL A 139 -1.91 -10.91 0.32
CA VAL A 139 -2.40 -12.29 0.54
C VAL A 139 -1.27 -13.32 0.41
N LYS A 140 -0.38 -13.14 -0.56
CA LYS A 140 0.82 -13.99 -0.71
C LYS A 140 1.81 -13.85 0.46
N CYS A 141 1.83 -12.70 1.12
CA CYS A 141 2.56 -12.54 2.38
C CYS A 141 1.85 -13.30 3.52
N LEU A 142 0.55 -13.09 3.68
CA LEU A 142 -0.27 -13.74 4.71
C LEU A 142 -0.27 -15.27 4.59
N SER A 143 -0.15 -15.81 3.38
CA SER A 143 -0.11 -17.26 3.17
C SER A 143 1.14 -17.93 3.74
N LYS A 144 2.18 -17.16 4.09
CA LYS A 144 3.38 -17.65 4.78
C LYS A 144 3.25 -17.62 6.31
N ALA A 145 2.27 -16.88 6.85
CA ALA A 145 2.01 -16.83 8.27
C ALA A 145 1.41 -18.15 8.76
N ASP A 146 1.73 -18.51 9.99
CA ASP A 146 1.09 -19.65 10.67
C ASP A 146 -0.33 -19.29 11.12
N ASP A 147 -1.10 -20.32 11.46
CA ASP A 147 -2.51 -20.13 11.82
C ASP A 147 -2.69 -19.35 13.13
N GLY A 148 -1.75 -19.44 14.08
CA GLY A 148 -1.81 -18.70 15.34
C GLY A 148 -1.63 -17.21 15.12
N GLU A 149 -0.59 -16.84 14.36
CA GLU A 149 -0.35 -15.46 13.93
C GLU A 149 -1.54 -14.94 13.12
N LEU A 150 -2.12 -15.77 12.24
CA LEU A 150 -3.29 -15.37 11.45
C LEU A 150 -4.53 -15.09 12.31
N VAL A 151 -4.76 -15.88 13.36
CA VAL A 151 -5.88 -15.67 14.31
C VAL A 151 -5.76 -14.34 15.04
N ASP A 152 -4.54 -13.93 15.44
CA ASP A 152 -4.29 -12.65 16.11
C ASP A 152 -4.70 -11.42 15.28
N TYR A 153 -4.67 -11.56 13.95
CA TYR A 153 -5.05 -10.49 13.01
C TYR A 153 -6.38 -10.75 12.28
N LEU A 154 -7.07 -11.85 12.57
CA LEU A 154 -8.22 -12.32 11.80
C LEU A 154 -9.37 -11.30 11.79
N LEU A 155 -9.59 -10.59 12.90
CA LEU A 155 -10.62 -9.55 12.95
C LEU A 155 -10.32 -8.43 11.95
N GLN A 156 -9.08 -7.95 11.92
CA GLN A 156 -8.60 -6.89 11.03
C GLN A 156 -8.69 -7.34 9.56
N LEU A 157 -8.34 -8.60 9.28
CA LEU A 157 -8.48 -9.19 7.95
C LEU A 157 -9.95 -9.23 7.50
N VAL A 158 -10.85 -9.66 8.37
CA VAL A 158 -12.29 -9.67 8.10
C VAL A 158 -12.83 -8.25 7.89
N GLN A 159 -12.31 -7.23 8.58
CA GLN A 159 -12.63 -5.83 8.27
C GLN A 159 -12.12 -5.41 6.88
N SER A 160 -10.92 -5.85 6.50
CA SER A 160 -10.32 -5.47 5.22
C SER A 160 -11.00 -6.08 4.00
N VAL A 161 -11.71 -7.21 4.13
CA VAL A 161 -12.52 -7.80 3.05
C VAL A 161 -13.53 -6.79 2.48
N ARG A 162 -14.00 -5.82 3.29
CA ARG A 162 -14.92 -4.77 2.83
C ARG A 162 -14.30 -3.79 1.82
N TYR A 163 -12.96 -3.74 1.77
CA TYR A 163 -12.20 -2.85 0.91
C TYR A 163 -11.62 -3.57 -0.32
N GLU A 164 -11.72 -4.90 -0.41
CA GLU A 164 -11.48 -5.57 -1.68
C GLU A 164 -12.45 -4.99 -2.72
N ALA A 165 -11.89 -4.53 -3.83
CA ALA A 165 -12.62 -3.79 -4.83
C ALA A 165 -13.74 -4.65 -5.41
N SER A 166 -14.84 -4.00 -5.77
CA SER A 166 -16.10 -4.63 -6.17
C SER A 166 -16.05 -5.20 -7.60
N GLY A 167 -14.92 -5.77 -8.01
CA GLY A 167 -14.69 -6.40 -9.32
C GLY A 167 -14.85 -7.91 -9.29
N LYS A 168 -15.31 -8.48 -10.41
CA LYS A 168 -15.76 -9.88 -10.55
C LYS A 168 -14.68 -10.97 -10.41
N ASP A 169 -13.40 -10.59 -10.28
CA ASP A 169 -12.24 -11.50 -10.17
C ASP A 169 -11.33 -11.15 -8.97
N GLU A 170 -11.83 -10.39 -7.99
CA GLU A 170 -10.99 -9.60 -7.04
C GLU A 170 -11.08 -10.05 -5.56
N ASP A 171 -11.60 -11.24 -5.28
CA ASP A 171 -11.80 -11.77 -3.92
C ASP A 171 -10.56 -12.55 -3.40
N SER A 172 -9.36 -11.99 -3.57
CA SER A 172 -8.10 -12.68 -3.24
C SER A 172 -7.99 -13.02 -1.75
N LEU A 173 -8.37 -12.07 -0.89
CA LEU A 173 -8.32 -12.20 0.56
C LEU A 173 -9.46 -13.08 1.07
N LEU A 174 -10.67 -12.89 0.56
CA LEU A 174 -11.82 -13.71 0.95
C LEU A 174 -11.58 -15.19 0.63
N ASN A 175 -11.11 -15.50 -0.58
CA ASN A 175 -10.79 -16.88 -0.97
C ASN A 175 -9.67 -17.48 -0.11
N PHE A 176 -8.66 -16.67 0.24
CA PHE A 176 -7.59 -17.09 1.15
C PHE A 176 -8.12 -17.45 2.55
N LEU A 177 -8.96 -16.58 3.14
CA LEU A 177 -9.53 -16.82 4.47
C LEU A 177 -10.43 -18.06 4.48
N ILE A 178 -11.24 -18.25 3.44
CA ILE A 178 -12.07 -19.46 3.28
C ILE A 178 -11.19 -20.70 3.16
N GLY A 179 -10.13 -20.65 2.35
CA GLY A 179 -9.17 -21.75 2.19
C GLY A 179 -8.56 -22.17 3.53
N ARG A 180 -8.07 -21.20 4.32
CA ARG A 180 -7.53 -21.46 5.66
C ARG A 180 -8.57 -21.98 6.64
N ALA A 181 -9.80 -21.47 6.60
CA ALA A 181 -10.90 -21.95 7.44
C ALA A 181 -11.28 -23.41 7.13
N LEU A 182 -11.16 -23.86 5.88
CA LEU A 182 -11.43 -25.26 5.51
C LEU A 182 -10.38 -26.23 6.09
N GLU A 183 -9.16 -25.76 6.33
CA GLU A 183 -8.05 -26.54 6.88
C GLU A 183 -7.99 -26.46 8.42
N ASN A 184 -8.49 -25.38 9.02
CA ASN A 184 -8.42 -25.13 10.46
C ASN A 184 -9.79 -24.74 11.06
N GLN A 185 -10.33 -25.62 11.90
CA GLN A 185 -11.62 -25.45 12.56
C GLN A 185 -11.69 -24.23 13.50
N GLU A 186 -10.58 -23.85 14.13
CA GLU A 186 -10.52 -22.67 14.99
C GLU A 186 -10.73 -21.39 14.18
N ILE A 187 -10.01 -21.25 13.07
CA ILE A 187 -10.17 -20.14 12.13
C ILE A 187 -11.59 -20.11 11.58
N ALA A 188 -12.17 -21.26 11.22
CA ALA A 188 -13.54 -21.35 10.73
C ALA A 188 -14.56 -20.82 11.75
N ASN A 189 -14.41 -21.20 13.02
CA ASN A 189 -15.30 -20.76 14.09
C ASN A 189 -15.20 -19.24 14.27
N TYR A 190 -14.00 -18.69 14.36
CA TYR A 190 -13.81 -17.25 14.51
C TYR A 190 -14.31 -16.46 13.31
N LEU A 191 -14.01 -16.92 12.09
CA LEU A 191 -14.46 -16.30 10.85
C LEU A 191 -15.99 -16.22 10.79
N HIS A 192 -16.69 -17.31 11.11
CA HIS A 192 -18.15 -17.33 11.17
C HIS A 192 -18.70 -16.25 12.12
N TRP A 193 -18.16 -16.18 13.34
CA TRP A 193 -18.64 -15.20 14.32
C TRP A 193 -18.30 -13.75 13.94
N TYR A 194 -17.10 -13.50 13.40
CA TYR A 194 -16.72 -12.15 12.99
C TYR A 194 -17.57 -11.64 11.81
N VAL A 195 -17.84 -12.49 10.82
CA VAL A 195 -18.74 -12.13 9.71
C VAL A 195 -20.17 -11.92 10.21
N HIS A 196 -20.65 -12.76 11.11
CA HIS A 196 -21.98 -12.60 11.69
C HIS A 196 -22.13 -11.28 12.46
N CYS A 197 -21.14 -10.92 13.27
CA CYS A 197 -21.12 -9.65 14.00
C CYS A 197 -21.02 -8.43 13.07
N GLN A 198 -20.28 -8.54 11.96
CA GLN A 198 -20.19 -7.45 10.97
C GLN A 198 -21.53 -7.14 10.29
N GLN A 199 -22.39 -8.14 10.07
CA GLN A 199 -23.69 -7.94 9.41
C GLN A 199 -24.72 -7.22 10.29
N LEU A 200 -24.45 -7.09 11.59
CA LEU A 200 -25.33 -6.43 12.55
C LEU A 200 -25.06 -4.92 12.71
N VAL A 201 -24.03 -4.39 12.04
CA VAL A 201 -23.58 -2.98 12.11
C VAL A 201 -23.82 -2.29 10.77
#